data_AF-A0A925Z3D0-F1
#
_entry.id   AF-A0A925Z3D0-F1
#
_cell.length_a   1.000
_cell.length_b   1.000
_cell.length_c   1.000
_cell.angle_alpha   90.00
_cell.angle_beta   90.00
_cell.angle_gamma   90.00
#
_symmetry.space_group_name_H-M   'P 1'
#
loop_
_entity.id
_entity.type
_entity.pdbx_description
1 polymer ?
#
loop_
_entity_poly.entity_id
_entity_poly.type
_entity_poly.pdbx_seq_one_letter_code
_entity_poly.pdbx_strand_id
1 'polypeptide(L)'
;MINLARAFTYALPLGLALTAGALAQQPQAAPSVNTEPLARKVINNYVRPAYAQLSDTAEALKSEIAGFCMAPSAAARSAINSAFERALLAWSGAEMIRFGPVLTANAHDRFAFWPDEKGLGLKQINAVLAARDETAATTDALSGKSVAVQGFTALEYLLYGAGADGLLAATDEGRYRCRFASAIAGNIASLAEQVKAAWADDAAFPATLLSPKPEHPLYKSSRDVKLELFKAFTTGLQHIRDVKLARVLADNPQNAQPKRAPYWRSVLTFKVIEANLEALET
;
A
#
# COMPACT_ATOMS: atom_id res chain seq x y z
N MET A 1 77.87 -23.66 43.04
CA MET A 1 77.38 -23.67 44.43
C MET A 1 76.13 -24.55 44.48
N ILE A 2 76.19 -25.67 45.23
CA ILE A 2 75.16 -26.20 46.17
C ILE A 2 73.71 -26.27 45.64
N ASN A 3 72.91 -27.36 45.64
CA ASN A 3 72.89 -28.65 46.35
C ASN A 3 71.90 -29.63 45.66
N LEU A 4 72.02 -30.92 46.00
CA LEU A 4 71.01 -31.96 45.79
C LEU A 4 69.70 -31.72 46.58
N ALA A 5 68.56 -32.26 46.11
CA ALA A 5 67.65 -33.10 46.93
C ALA A 5 66.42 -33.67 46.15
N ARG A 6 66.39 -35.01 46.06
CA ARG A 6 65.30 -35.99 46.32
C ARG A 6 63.83 -35.75 45.89
N ALA A 7 63.40 -36.62 44.98
CA ALA A 7 62.33 -37.63 45.06
C ALA A 7 60.92 -37.26 45.60
N PHE A 8 59.88 -37.54 44.78
CA PHE A 8 58.64 -38.14 45.26
C PHE A 8 57.93 -38.93 44.14
N THR A 9 57.62 -40.18 44.46
CA THR A 9 56.86 -41.18 43.69
C THR A 9 55.37 -40.90 43.80
N TYR A 10 54.58 -40.90 42.71
CA TYR A 10 53.17 -41.33 42.71
C TYR A 10 52.71 -41.76 41.31
N ALA A 11 52.27 -43.02 41.23
CA ALA A 11 51.49 -43.59 40.13
C ALA A 11 50.00 -43.26 40.33
N LEU A 12 49.25 -42.98 39.26
CA LEU A 12 47.78 -43.04 39.17
C LEU A 12 47.36 -43.04 37.67
N PRO A 13 46.15 -43.48 37.28
CA PRO A 13 45.96 -44.57 36.32
C PRO A 13 45.30 -44.12 35.00
N LEU A 14 45.28 -45.06 34.04
CA LEU A 14 44.47 -45.05 32.82
C LEU A 14 43.02 -44.64 33.10
N GLY A 15 42.60 -43.51 32.55
CA GLY A 15 41.19 -43.17 32.38
C GLY A 15 40.69 -43.68 31.02
N LEU A 16 39.87 -44.73 31.01
CA LEU A 16 39.05 -45.10 29.85
C LEU A 16 38.06 -43.97 29.54
N ALA A 17 38.26 -43.28 28.42
CA ALA A 17 37.28 -42.35 27.89
C ALA A 17 36.14 -43.14 27.22
N LEU A 18 35.00 -43.22 27.90
CA LEU A 18 33.72 -43.64 27.31
C LEU A 18 33.27 -42.57 26.31
N THR A 19 33.45 -42.83 25.02
CA THR A 19 32.85 -42.03 23.93
C THR A 19 31.36 -42.39 23.83
N ALA A 20 30.53 -41.71 24.62
CA ALA A 20 29.08 -41.73 24.43
C ALA A 20 28.76 -41.10 23.06
N GLY A 21 28.38 -41.95 22.10
CA GLY A 21 27.87 -41.52 20.80
C GLY A 21 26.56 -40.76 20.98
N ALA A 22 26.64 -39.44 21.06
CA ALA A 22 25.48 -38.57 20.91
C ALA A 22 25.00 -38.68 19.46
N LEU A 23 23.98 -39.50 19.22
CA LEU A 23 23.19 -39.44 18.00
C LEU A 23 22.59 -38.05 17.92
N ALA A 24 23.20 -37.18 17.12
CA ALA A 24 22.62 -35.90 16.75
C ALA A 24 21.31 -36.17 16.01
N GLN A 25 20.18 -36.10 16.72
CA GLN A 25 18.86 -36.07 16.10
C GLN A 25 18.81 -34.80 15.24
N GLN A 26 18.93 -34.97 13.92
CA GLN A 26 18.65 -33.89 12.98
C GLN A 26 17.22 -33.41 13.26
N PRO A 27 16.99 -32.10 13.45
CA PRO A 27 15.65 -31.58 13.65
C PRO A 27 14.78 -32.01 12.47
N GLN A 28 13.79 -32.85 12.75
CA GLN A 28 12.79 -33.25 11.78
C GLN A 28 12.14 -31.97 11.23
N ALA A 29 12.31 -31.72 9.94
CA ALA A 29 11.63 -30.61 9.28
C ALA A 29 10.12 -30.77 9.54
N ALA A 30 9.52 -29.76 10.18
CA ALA A 30 8.08 -29.74 10.39
C ALA A 30 7.37 -29.97 9.04
N PRO A 31 6.27 -30.74 9.00
CA PRO A 31 5.57 -31.02 7.76
C PRO A 31 5.26 -29.71 7.04
N SER A 32 5.66 -29.62 5.77
CA SER A 32 5.43 -28.43 4.95
C SER A 32 3.92 -28.23 4.78
N VAL A 33 3.36 -27.28 5.51
CA VAL A 33 1.94 -26.92 5.38
C VAL A 33 1.69 -26.45 3.94
N ASN A 34 0.82 -27.14 3.22
CA ASN A 34 0.33 -26.69 1.93
C ASN A 34 -0.43 -25.36 2.11
N THR A 35 0.05 -24.28 1.49
CA THR A 35 -0.56 -22.95 1.57
C THR A 35 -1.47 -22.61 0.41
N GLU A 36 -1.57 -23.48 -0.59
CA GLU A 36 -2.41 -23.24 -1.77
C GLU A 36 -3.88 -22.94 -1.39
N PRO A 37 -4.54 -23.66 -0.46
CA PRO A 37 -5.93 -23.35 -0.09
C PRO A 37 -6.07 -21.98 0.57
N LEU A 38 -5.09 -21.59 1.41
CA LEU A 38 -5.05 -20.27 2.04
C LEU A 38 -4.84 -19.17 1.00
N ALA A 39 -3.86 -19.34 0.10
CA ALA A 39 -3.57 -18.39 -0.96
C ALA A 39 -4.78 -18.21 -1.89
N ARG A 40 -5.43 -19.31 -2.28
CA ARG A 40 -6.66 -19.27 -3.09
C ARG A 40 -7.77 -18.53 -2.39
N LYS A 41 -7.98 -18.77 -1.09
CA LYS A 41 -9.00 -18.05 -0.31
C LYS A 41 -8.71 -16.55 -0.29
N VAL A 42 -7.47 -16.14 0.00
CA VAL A 42 -7.09 -14.71 0.02
C VAL A 42 -7.26 -14.07 -1.36
N ILE A 43 -6.84 -14.75 -2.43
CA ILE A 43 -6.96 -14.23 -3.80
C ILE A 43 -8.44 -14.04 -4.18
N ASN A 44 -9.27 -15.06 -3.95
CA ASN A 44 -10.65 -15.07 -4.43
C ASN A 44 -11.61 -14.25 -3.56
N ASN A 45 -11.39 -14.23 -2.25
CA ASN A 45 -12.34 -13.65 -1.32
C ASN A 45 -11.96 -12.23 -0.85
N TYR A 46 -10.72 -11.81 -1.07
CA TYR A 46 -10.26 -10.49 -0.66
C TYR A 46 -9.61 -9.72 -1.82
N VAL A 47 -8.52 -10.23 -2.39
CA VAL A 47 -7.71 -9.46 -3.35
C VAL A 47 -8.48 -9.10 -4.63
N ARG A 48 -9.12 -10.08 -5.27
CA ARG A 48 -9.88 -9.84 -6.50
C ARG A 48 -11.11 -8.97 -6.28
N PRO A 49 -11.97 -9.24 -5.26
CA PRO A 49 -13.09 -8.35 -4.96
C PRO A 49 -12.65 -6.91 -4.67
N ALA A 50 -11.57 -6.70 -3.90
CA ALA A 50 -11.07 -5.37 -3.57
C ALA A 50 -10.64 -4.57 -4.82
N TYR A 51 -9.87 -5.19 -5.72
CA TYR A 51 -9.46 -4.52 -6.97
C TYR A 51 -10.58 -4.39 -8.00
N ALA A 52 -11.56 -5.30 -8.02
CA ALA A 52 -12.76 -5.14 -8.82
C ALA A 52 -13.57 -3.92 -8.36
N GLN A 53 -13.86 -3.82 -7.06
CA GLN A 53 -14.57 -2.68 -6.48
C GLN A 53 -13.82 -1.36 -6.70
N LEU A 54 -12.49 -1.36 -6.56
CA LEU A 54 -11.68 -0.18 -6.83
C LEU A 54 -11.75 0.24 -8.31
N SER A 55 -11.65 -0.71 -9.24
CA SER A 55 -11.76 -0.45 -10.68
C SER A 55 -13.12 0.18 -11.01
N ASP A 56 -14.22 -0.43 -10.55
CA ASP A 56 -15.59 0.05 -10.82
C ASP A 56 -15.83 1.45 -10.24
N THR A 57 -15.44 1.67 -8.98
CA THR A 57 -15.64 2.96 -8.31
C THR A 57 -14.73 4.05 -8.85
N ALA A 58 -13.52 3.72 -9.32
CA ALA A 58 -12.62 4.66 -9.97
C ALA A 58 -13.14 5.11 -11.34
N GLU A 59 -13.72 4.21 -12.14
CA GLU A 59 -14.32 4.58 -13.43
C GLU A 59 -15.57 5.46 -13.24
N ALA A 60 -16.37 5.18 -12.20
CA ALA A 60 -17.47 6.05 -11.81
C ALA A 60 -16.98 7.45 -11.39
N LEU A 61 -15.94 7.53 -10.55
CA LEU A 61 -15.33 8.81 -10.14
C LEU A 61 -14.80 9.61 -11.34
N LYS A 62 -14.10 8.96 -12.26
CA LYS A 62 -13.64 9.57 -13.51
C LYS A 62 -14.80 10.15 -14.32
N SER A 63 -15.90 9.41 -14.44
CA SER A 63 -17.09 9.85 -15.17
C SER A 63 -17.75 11.08 -14.53
N GLU A 64 -17.90 11.07 -13.20
CA GLU A 64 -18.48 12.20 -12.45
C GLU A 64 -17.62 13.47 -12.55
N ILE A 65 -16.29 13.34 -12.46
CA ILE A 65 -15.37 14.48 -12.61
C ILE A 65 -15.43 15.02 -14.04
N ALA A 66 -15.44 14.15 -15.07
CA ALA A 66 -15.54 14.58 -16.46
C ALA A 66 -16.85 15.33 -16.72
N GLY A 67 -17.98 14.80 -16.25
CA GLY A 67 -19.29 15.44 -16.36
C GLY A 67 -19.34 16.80 -15.67
N PHE A 68 -18.80 16.89 -14.44
CA PHE A 68 -18.67 18.16 -13.73
C PHE A 68 -17.81 19.19 -14.47
N CYS A 69 -16.68 18.78 -15.06
CA CYS A 69 -15.83 19.70 -15.81
C CYS A 69 -16.50 20.28 -17.06
N MET A 70 -17.49 19.58 -17.63
CA MET A 70 -18.29 20.07 -18.75
C MET A 70 -19.43 20.98 -18.29
N ALA A 71 -20.09 20.64 -17.19
CA ALA A 71 -21.25 21.36 -16.67
C ALA A 71 -21.18 21.51 -15.13
N PRO A 72 -20.39 22.46 -14.61
CA PRO A 72 -20.23 22.65 -13.18
C PRO A 72 -21.55 23.06 -12.53
N SER A 73 -21.95 22.37 -11.46
CA SER A 73 -23.13 22.70 -10.66
C SER A 73 -23.00 22.19 -9.23
N ALA A 74 -23.83 22.68 -8.31
CA ALA A 74 -23.86 22.18 -6.94
C ALA A 74 -24.25 20.69 -6.87
N ALA A 75 -25.17 20.24 -7.73
CA ALA A 75 -25.55 18.84 -7.83
C ALA A 75 -24.39 17.96 -8.32
N ALA A 76 -23.69 18.38 -9.39
CA ALA A 76 -22.51 17.66 -9.89
C ALA A 76 -21.36 17.67 -8.88
N ARG A 77 -21.18 18.75 -8.11
CA ARG A 77 -20.22 18.80 -6.99
C ARG A 77 -20.54 17.77 -5.91
N SER A 78 -21.81 17.62 -5.55
CA SER A 78 -22.26 16.60 -4.59
C SER A 78 -22.00 15.19 -5.14
N ALA A 79 -22.27 14.95 -6.42
CA ALA A 79 -22.01 13.68 -7.08
C ALA A 79 -20.51 13.30 -7.06
N ILE A 80 -19.61 14.26 -7.34
CA ILE A 80 -18.16 14.05 -7.17
C ILE A 80 -17.83 13.69 -5.73
N ASN A 81 -18.37 14.40 -4.73
CA ASN A 81 -18.05 14.11 -3.33
C ASN A 81 -18.41 12.66 -2.97
N SER A 82 -19.60 12.20 -3.36
CA SER A 82 -20.02 10.82 -3.13
C SER A 82 -19.18 9.82 -3.91
N ALA A 83 -18.82 10.11 -5.16
CA ALA A 83 -17.99 9.21 -5.96
C ALA A 83 -16.54 9.14 -5.47
N PHE A 84 -15.98 10.27 -5.01
CA PHE A 84 -14.64 10.35 -4.43
C PHE A 84 -14.57 9.54 -3.15
N GLU A 85 -15.56 9.70 -2.25
CA GLU A 85 -15.65 8.90 -1.03
C GLU A 85 -15.68 7.39 -1.37
N ARG A 86 -16.60 6.95 -2.25
CA ARG A 86 -16.70 5.53 -2.62
C ARG A 86 -15.40 4.95 -3.19
N ALA A 87 -14.77 5.66 -4.12
CA ALA A 87 -13.51 5.21 -4.72
C ALA A 87 -12.36 5.20 -3.70
N LEU A 88 -12.31 6.20 -2.82
CA LEU A 88 -11.31 6.27 -1.78
C LEU A 88 -11.46 5.14 -0.75
N LEU A 89 -12.68 4.80 -0.36
CA LEU A 89 -12.93 3.67 0.55
C LEU A 89 -12.60 2.32 -0.11
N ALA A 90 -12.94 2.15 -1.39
CA ALA A 90 -12.52 0.97 -2.14
C ALA A 90 -10.98 0.85 -2.22
N TRP A 91 -10.28 1.97 -2.45
CA TRP A 91 -8.81 2.00 -2.37
C TRP A 91 -8.32 1.66 -0.97
N SER A 92 -8.93 2.19 0.08
CA SER A 92 -8.54 1.93 1.47
C SER A 92 -8.67 0.44 1.81
N GLY A 93 -9.69 -0.24 1.28
CA GLY A 93 -9.79 -1.69 1.40
C GLY A 93 -8.65 -2.43 0.66
N ALA A 94 -8.31 -2.00 -0.55
CA ALA A 94 -7.22 -2.58 -1.35
C ALA A 94 -5.81 -2.17 -0.87
N GLU A 95 -5.67 -1.06 -0.15
CA GLU A 95 -4.40 -0.47 0.30
C GLU A 95 -3.61 -1.42 1.22
N MET A 96 -4.32 -2.29 1.94
CA MET A 96 -3.72 -3.29 2.83
C MET A 96 -3.08 -4.45 2.05
N ILE A 97 -3.38 -4.60 0.76
CA ILE A 97 -2.68 -5.50 -0.15
C ILE A 97 -1.36 -4.82 -0.53
N ARG A 98 -0.28 -5.22 0.14
CA ARG A 98 1.08 -4.69 -0.07
C ARG A 98 2.04 -5.74 -0.63
N PHE A 99 1.52 -6.62 -1.47
CA PHE A 99 2.26 -7.67 -2.16
C PHE A 99 1.73 -7.84 -3.59
N GLY A 100 2.54 -8.46 -4.44
CA GLY A 100 2.17 -8.78 -5.81
C GLY A 100 2.13 -7.58 -6.77
N PRO A 101 1.23 -7.58 -7.78
CA PRO A 101 1.24 -6.64 -8.90
C PRO A 101 1.24 -5.16 -8.50
N VAL A 102 0.63 -4.80 -7.36
CA VAL A 102 0.58 -3.43 -6.85
C VAL A 102 1.96 -2.85 -6.47
N LEU A 103 2.97 -3.70 -6.29
CA LEU A 103 4.36 -3.28 -6.05
C LEU A 103 5.13 -2.98 -7.33
N THR A 104 4.59 -3.37 -8.50
CA THR A 104 5.23 -3.10 -9.79
C THR A 104 4.97 -1.66 -10.22
N ALA A 105 5.96 -1.04 -10.87
CA ALA A 105 5.89 0.34 -11.35
C ALA A 105 5.38 1.37 -10.31
N ASN A 106 5.66 1.11 -9.01
CA ASN A 106 5.21 1.90 -7.86
C ASN A 106 3.69 2.13 -7.83
N ALA A 107 2.88 1.16 -8.27
CA ALA A 107 1.42 1.34 -8.36
C ALA A 107 0.79 1.74 -7.01
N HIS A 108 1.25 1.18 -5.88
CA HIS A 108 0.77 1.58 -4.54
C HIS A 108 0.93 3.09 -4.28
N ASP A 109 2.14 3.63 -4.50
CA ASP A 109 2.43 5.06 -4.32
C ASP A 109 1.73 5.95 -5.36
N ARG A 110 1.46 5.40 -6.57
CA ARG A 110 0.70 6.10 -7.62
C ARG A 110 -0.79 6.18 -7.32
N PHE A 111 -1.36 5.25 -6.56
CA PHE A 111 -2.72 5.39 -6.02
C PHE A 111 -2.75 6.41 -4.90
N ALA A 112 -1.78 6.41 -4.00
CA ALA A 112 -1.73 7.38 -2.91
C ALA A 112 -0.29 7.62 -2.42
N PHE A 113 0.25 8.78 -2.75
CA PHE A 113 1.51 9.25 -2.16
C PHE A 113 1.23 9.86 -0.78
N TRP A 114 1.23 9.01 0.26
CA TRP A 114 1.05 9.39 1.66
C TRP A 114 1.73 8.36 2.57
N PRO A 115 2.38 8.75 3.68
CA PRO A 115 2.45 10.10 4.25
C PRO A 115 3.46 11.03 3.54
N ASP A 116 3.07 12.29 3.33
CA ASP A 116 3.94 13.33 2.76
C ASP A 116 4.57 14.20 3.86
N GLU A 117 5.49 13.63 4.64
CA GLU A 117 6.02 14.27 5.85
C GLU A 117 6.71 15.61 5.60
N LYS A 118 7.36 15.71 4.44
CA LYS A 118 8.17 16.86 4.01
C LYS A 118 7.37 17.83 3.14
N GLY A 119 6.09 17.54 2.89
CA GLY A 119 5.22 18.33 2.02
C GLY A 119 5.69 18.40 0.57
N LEU A 120 6.46 17.40 0.10
CA LEU A 120 7.05 17.38 -1.23
C LEU A 120 5.99 17.16 -2.30
N GLY A 121 5.01 16.29 -2.06
CA GLY A 121 3.90 16.08 -2.98
C GLY A 121 3.05 17.32 -3.09
N LEU A 122 2.67 17.92 -1.95
CA LEU A 122 1.92 19.17 -1.96
C LEU A 122 2.66 20.31 -2.69
N LYS A 123 3.99 20.41 -2.50
CA LYS A 123 4.81 21.40 -3.24
C LYS A 123 4.77 21.16 -4.76
N GLN A 124 4.89 19.91 -5.20
CA GLN A 124 4.83 19.58 -6.62
C GLN A 124 3.44 19.84 -7.23
N ILE A 125 2.37 19.48 -6.52
CA ILE A 125 0.99 19.76 -6.96
C ILE A 125 0.78 21.27 -7.15
N ASN A 126 1.24 22.08 -6.20
CA ASN A 126 1.16 23.53 -6.32
C ASN A 126 2.01 24.08 -7.47
N ALA A 127 3.19 23.53 -7.71
CA ALA A 127 4.02 23.93 -8.86
C ALA A 127 3.32 23.62 -10.20
N VAL A 128 2.69 22.44 -10.32
CA VAL A 128 1.89 22.06 -11.50
C VAL A 128 0.71 23.01 -11.70
N LEU A 129 0.00 23.40 -10.63
CA LEU A 129 -1.10 24.36 -10.69
C LEU A 129 -0.64 25.77 -11.08
N ALA A 130 0.44 26.25 -10.47
CA ALA A 130 0.98 27.59 -10.73
C ALA A 130 1.53 27.73 -12.15
N ALA A 131 2.20 26.70 -12.66
CA ALA A 131 2.75 26.68 -14.01
C ALA A 131 1.70 26.38 -15.10
N ARG A 132 0.50 25.91 -14.72
CA ARG A 132 -0.49 25.34 -15.64
C ARG A 132 0.14 24.33 -16.60
N ASP A 133 0.93 23.42 -16.03
CA ASP A 133 1.67 22.40 -16.76
C ASP A 133 0.73 21.45 -17.53
N GLU A 134 0.55 21.71 -18.83
CA GLU A 134 -0.33 20.94 -19.72
C GLU A 134 -0.01 19.45 -19.77
N THR A 135 1.22 19.04 -19.43
CA THR A 135 1.57 17.61 -19.36
C THR A 135 0.97 16.91 -18.14
N ALA A 136 0.37 17.64 -17.18
CA ALA A 136 -0.44 17.08 -16.09
C ALA A 136 -1.94 17.07 -16.40
N ALA A 137 -2.37 17.68 -17.50
CA ALA A 137 -3.78 17.87 -17.85
C ALA A 137 -4.34 16.79 -18.80
N THR A 138 -3.60 15.70 -19.01
CA THR A 138 -4.04 14.49 -19.73
C THR A 138 -3.57 13.24 -19.00
N THR A 139 -4.37 12.16 -19.03
CA THR A 139 -4.04 10.92 -18.32
C THR A 139 -2.72 10.30 -18.79
N ASP A 140 -2.49 10.25 -20.10
CA ASP A 140 -1.29 9.61 -20.67
C ASP A 140 -0.01 10.34 -20.23
N ALA A 141 0.06 11.66 -20.37
CA ALA A 141 1.23 12.43 -19.98
C ALA A 141 1.42 12.45 -18.45
N LEU A 142 0.32 12.54 -17.68
CA LEU A 142 0.35 12.51 -16.22
C LEU A 142 0.93 11.19 -15.69
N SER A 143 0.64 10.06 -16.34
CA SER A 143 1.09 8.73 -15.89
C SER A 143 2.62 8.61 -15.76
N GLY A 144 3.37 9.37 -16.58
CA GLY A 144 4.83 9.44 -16.56
C GLY A 144 5.42 10.48 -15.59
N LYS A 145 4.59 11.27 -14.90
CA LYS A 145 5.06 12.26 -13.91
C LYS A 145 5.39 11.61 -12.57
N SER A 146 5.88 12.42 -11.63
CA SER A 146 6.07 11.99 -10.24
C SER A 146 4.78 11.37 -9.66
N VAL A 147 4.93 10.28 -8.91
CA VAL A 147 3.82 9.66 -8.17
C VAL A 147 3.14 10.66 -7.22
N ALA A 148 3.87 11.68 -6.76
CA ALA A 148 3.40 12.65 -5.79
C ALA A 148 2.39 13.68 -6.36
N VAL A 149 2.26 13.77 -7.69
CA VAL A 149 1.23 14.59 -8.36
C VAL A 149 0.08 13.75 -8.94
N GLN A 150 0.07 12.45 -8.63
CA GLN A 150 -0.95 11.49 -9.07
C GLN A 150 -1.76 11.01 -7.86
N GLY A 151 -2.78 10.18 -8.13
CA GLY A 151 -3.47 9.42 -7.09
C GLY A 151 -4.47 10.22 -6.25
N PHE A 152 -5.08 9.52 -5.29
CA PHE A 152 -6.13 10.02 -4.41
C PHE A 152 -5.68 11.20 -3.55
N THR A 153 -4.40 11.26 -3.16
CA THR A 153 -3.88 12.35 -2.31
C THR A 153 -3.76 13.65 -3.09
N ALA A 154 -3.31 13.60 -4.35
CA ALA A 154 -3.31 14.75 -5.24
C ALA A 154 -4.74 15.15 -5.62
N LEU A 155 -5.59 14.18 -5.94
CA LEU A 155 -6.99 14.44 -6.25
C LEU A 155 -7.75 15.07 -5.08
N GLU A 156 -7.51 14.61 -3.85
CA GLU A 156 -8.09 15.23 -2.65
C GLU A 156 -7.69 16.70 -2.56
N TYR A 157 -6.42 17.03 -2.79
CA TYR A 157 -5.99 18.42 -2.77
C TYR A 157 -6.68 19.26 -3.84
N LEU A 158 -6.83 18.73 -5.06
CA LEU A 158 -7.56 19.44 -6.11
C LEU A 158 -9.01 19.67 -5.72
N LEU A 159 -9.68 18.67 -5.16
CA LEU A 159 -11.10 18.73 -4.83
C LEU A 159 -11.42 19.46 -3.52
N TYR A 160 -10.55 19.45 -2.52
CA TYR A 160 -10.84 19.93 -1.15
C TYR A 160 -9.76 20.84 -0.56
N GLY A 161 -8.64 21.04 -1.27
CA GLY A 161 -7.55 21.90 -0.84
C GLY A 161 -7.77 23.38 -1.16
N ALA A 162 -6.73 24.18 -0.94
CA ALA A 162 -6.75 25.60 -1.29
C ALA A 162 -7.05 25.79 -2.79
N GLY A 163 -7.94 26.74 -3.09
CA GLY A 163 -8.42 26.99 -4.46
C GLY A 163 -9.46 25.99 -4.99
N ALA A 164 -9.95 25.06 -4.16
CA ALA A 164 -10.98 24.10 -4.58
C ALA A 164 -12.29 24.76 -5.01
N ASP A 165 -12.68 25.89 -4.41
CA ASP A 165 -13.87 26.65 -4.82
C ASP A 165 -13.76 27.16 -6.28
N GLY A 166 -12.53 27.31 -6.77
CA GLY A 166 -12.23 27.66 -8.16
C GLY A 166 -12.60 26.57 -9.17
N LEU A 167 -12.88 25.33 -8.76
CA LEU A 167 -13.37 24.26 -9.67
C LEU A 167 -14.72 24.61 -10.31
N LEU A 168 -15.55 25.41 -9.62
CA LEU A 168 -16.82 25.90 -10.16
C LEU A 168 -16.67 27.18 -10.99
N ALA A 169 -15.50 27.82 -10.95
CA ALA A 169 -15.28 29.08 -11.62
C ALA A 169 -14.97 28.87 -13.10
N ALA A 170 -15.65 29.61 -13.98
CA ALA A 170 -15.41 29.61 -15.42
C ALA A 170 -14.10 30.36 -15.82
N THR A 171 -13.09 30.36 -14.94
CA THR A 171 -11.77 30.97 -15.17
C THR A 171 -10.83 29.97 -15.84
N ASP A 172 -9.73 30.47 -16.44
CA ASP A 172 -8.68 29.59 -16.98
C ASP A 172 -8.07 28.68 -15.91
N GLU A 173 -7.89 29.22 -14.70
CA GLU A 173 -7.37 28.47 -13.56
C GLU A 173 -8.32 27.34 -13.14
N GLY A 174 -9.62 27.63 -13.04
CA GLY A 174 -10.64 26.64 -12.74
C GLY A 174 -10.69 25.53 -13.80
N ARG A 175 -10.67 25.91 -15.09
CA ARG A 175 -10.61 24.96 -16.22
C ARG A 175 -9.38 24.06 -16.16
N TYR A 176 -8.19 24.63 -15.93
CA TYR A 176 -6.96 23.85 -15.83
C TYR A 176 -7.01 22.89 -14.63
N ARG A 177 -7.43 23.39 -13.46
CA ARG A 177 -7.58 22.56 -12.25
C ARG A 177 -8.54 21.39 -12.48
N CYS A 178 -9.64 21.62 -13.20
CA CYS A 178 -10.59 20.56 -13.55
C CYS A 178 -9.97 19.52 -14.49
N ARG A 179 -9.28 19.96 -15.56
CA ARG A 179 -8.56 19.05 -16.46
C ARG A 179 -7.50 18.21 -15.73
N PHE A 180 -6.77 18.81 -14.80
CA PHE A 180 -5.80 18.08 -13.97
C PHE A 180 -6.50 17.05 -13.07
N ALA A 181 -7.63 17.40 -12.44
CA ALA A 181 -8.43 16.45 -11.67
C ALA A 181 -8.98 15.30 -12.54
N SER A 182 -9.47 15.58 -13.74
CA SER A 182 -9.90 14.58 -14.71
C SER A 182 -8.76 13.64 -15.11
N ALA A 183 -7.56 14.20 -15.36
CA ALA A 183 -6.39 13.41 -15.72
C ALA A 183 -5.98 12.45 -14.59
N ILE A 184 -5.97 12.92 -13.34
CA ILE A 184 -5.69 12.09 -12.16
C ILE A 184 -6.75 10.98 -12.03
N ALA A 185 -8.04 11.32 -12.12
CA ALA A 185 -9.11 10.33 -12.02
C ALA A 185 -9.02 9.26 -13.11
N GLY A 186 -8.71 9.66 -14.36
CA GLY A 186 -8.43 8.73 -15.45
C GLY A 186 -7.23 7.82 -15.18
N ASN A 187 -6.15 8.34 -14.59
CA ASN A 187 -4.97 7.55 -14.24
C ASN A 187 -5.27 6.56 -13.09
N ILE A 188 -6.08 6.95 -12.08
CA ILE A 188 -6.54 6.06 -11.01
C ILE A 188 -7.35 4.90 -11.61
N ALA A 189 -8.33 5.19 -12.49
CA ALA A 189 -9.14 4.17 -13.13
C ALA A 189 -8.30 3.21 -13.98
N SER A 190 -7.37 3.74 -14.79
CA SER A 190 -6.47 2.91 -15.59
C SER A 190 -5.56 2.03 -14.72
N LEU A 191 -4.99 2.57 -13.65
CA LEU A 191 -4.14 1.83 -12.74
C LEU A 191 -4.92 0.73 -12.00
N ALA A 192 -6.15 1.02 -11.57
CA ALA A 192 -7.04 0.05 -10.94
C ALA A 192 -7.35 -1.11 -11.87
N GLU A 193 -7.64 -0.82 -13.15
CA GLU A 193 -7.86 -1.84 -14.17
C GLU A 193 -6.62 -2.71 -14.41
N GLN A 194 -5.44 -2.08 -14.53
CA GLN A 194 -4.18 -2.80 -14.73
C GLN A 194 -3.89 -3.77 -13.57
N VAL A 195 -4.04 -3.31 -12.32
CA VAL A 195 -3.81 -4.15 -11.14
C VAL A 195 -4.87 -5.25 -11.04
N LYS A 196 -6.16 -4.95 -11.30
CA LYS A 196 -7.23 -5.95 -11.36
C LYS A 196 -6.92 -7.05 -12.38
N ALA A 197 -6.54 -6.67 -13.60
CA ALA A 197 -6.19 -7.61 -14.67
C ALA A 197 -4.98 -8.48 -14.29
N ALA A 198 -3.98 -7.92 -13.60
CA ALA A 198 -2.81 -8.67 -13.14
C ALA A 198 -3.14 -9.73 -12.06
N TRP A 199 -4.34 -9.67 -11.46
CA TRP A 199 -4.86 -10.65 -10.51
C TRP A 199 -5.86 -11.65 -11.12
N ALA A 200 -6.19 -11.54 -12.41
CA ALA A 200 -7.12 -12.44 -13.10
C ALA A 200 -6.67 -13.92 -13.05
N ASP A 201 -7.61 -14.86 -13.23
CA ASP A 201 -7.32 -16.31 -13.17
C ASP A 201 -6.26 -16.78 -14.16
N ASP A 202 -6.25 -16.17 -15.34
CA ASP A 202 -5.33 -16.45 -16.43
C ASP A 202 -4.06 -15.58 -16.38
N ALA A 203 -3.94 -14.67 -15.42
CA ALA A 203 -2.75 -13.86 -15.22
C ALA A 203 -1.60 -14.69 -14.63
N ALA A 204 -0.37 -14.29 -14.92
CA ALA A 204 0.82 -15.01 -14.48
C ALA A 204 1.03 -14.96 -12.95
N PHE A 205 0.67 -13.86 -12.29
CA PHE A 205 1.02 -13.64 -10.88
C PHE A 205 0.30 -14.59 -9.90
N PRO A 206 -1.03 -14.81 -9.96
CA PRO A 206 -1.71 -15.71 -9.04
C PRO A 206 -1.12 -17.12 -8.99
N ALA A 207 -0.67 -17.65 -10.13
CA ALA A 207 -0.03 -18.96 -10.21
C ALA A 207 1.24 -19.05 -9.35
N THR A 208 1.98 -17.95 -9.17
CA THR A 208 3.19 -17.92 -8.33
C THR A 208 2.89 -18.13 -6.84
N LEU A 209 1.69 -17.74 -6.38
CA LEU A 209 1.24 -17.95 -5.01
C LEU A 209 0.54 -19.30 -4.82
N LEU A 210 -0.21 -19.75 -5.84
CA LEU A 210 -0.93 -21.02 -5.82
C LEU A 210 -0.03 -22.24 -6.03
N SER A 211 1.10 -22.06 -6.72
CA SER A 211 2.05 -23.12 -7.03
C SER A 211 3.48 -22.58 -6.99
N PRO A 212 4.00 -22.23 -5.79
CA PRO A 212 5.36 -21.71 -5.64
C PRO A 212 6.40 -22.75 -6.08
N LYS A 213 7.47 -22.29 -6.73
CA LYS A 213 8.51 -23.15 -7.33
C LYS A 213 9.90 -22.68 -6.90
N PRO A 214 10.87 -23.59 -6.63
CA PRO A 214 12.21 -23.23 -6.16
C PRO A 214 12.96 -22.22 -7.04
N GLU A 215 12.65 -22.18 -8.34
CA GLU A 215 13.27 -21.29 -9.32
C GLU A 215 12.71 -19.85 -9.28
N HIS A 216 11.52 -19.65 -8.68
CA HIS A 216 10.90 -18.34 -8.60
C HIS A 216 11.68 -17.43 -7.62
N PRO A 217 11.94 -16.15 -7.95
CA PRO A 217 12.80 -15.29 -7.13
C PRO A 217 12.25 -14.99 -5.73
N LEU A 218 10.92 -14.87 -5.60
CA LEU A 218 10.24 -14.52 -4.34
C LEU A 218 9.58 -15.74 -3.66
N TYR A 219 8.62 -16.37 -4.34
CA TYR A 219 7.85 -17.50 -3.81
C TYR A 219 8.44 -18.87 -4.19
N LYS A 220 9.45 -19.30 -3.44
CA LYS A 220 10.17 -20.57 -3.69
C LYS A 220 9.46 -21.80 -3.14
N SER A 221 8.65 -21.59 -2.12
CA SER A 221 7.96 -22.63 -1.37
C SER A 221 6.66 -22.13 -0.74
N SER A 222 5.84 -23.06 -0.26
CA SER A 222 4.65 -22.74 0.54
C SER A 222 4.96 -21.89 1.78
N ARG A 223 6.16 -22.03 2.35
CA ARG A 223 6.59 -21.21 3.49
C ARG A 223 6.70 -19.74 3.11
N ASP A 224 7.20 -19.42 1.93
CA ASP A 224 7.39 -18.04 1.48
C ASP A 224 6.04 -17.35 1.26
N VAL A 225 5.08 -18.07 0.65
CA VAL A 225 3.70 -17.59 0.48
C VAL A 225 3.05 -17.31 1.85
N LYS A 226 3.20 -18.22 2.82
CA LYS A 226 2.67 -18.00 4.18
C LYS A 226 3.25 -16.74 4.81
N LEU A 227 4.57 -16.56 4.70
CA LEU A 227 5.27 -15.43 5.29
C LEU A 227 4.84 -14.11 4.63
N GLU A 228 4.64 -14.09 3.32
CA GLU A 228 4.11 -12.90 2.61
C GLU A 228 2.72 -12.52 3.13
N LEU A 229 1.79 -13.48 3.19
CA LEU A 229 0.42 -13.21 3.65
C LEU A 229 0.38 -12.75 5.11
N PHE A 230 1.15 -13.41 5.99
CA PHE A 230 1.26 -13.02 7.39
C PHE A 230 1.92 -11.64 7.56
N LYS A 231 2.95 -11.34 6.76
CA LYS A 231 3.61 -10.03 6.73
C LYS A 231 2.65 -8.95 6.25
N ALA A 232 1.88 -9.19 5.19
CA ALA A 232 0.91 -8.23 4.68
C ALA A 232 -0.10 -7.82 5.76
N PHE A 233 -0.66 -8.80 6.48
CA PHE A 233 -1.58 -8.56 7.60
C PHE A 233 -0.92 -7.78 8.75
N THR A 234 0.22 -8.26 9.27
CA THR A 234 0.89 -7.64 10.43
C THR A 234 1.41 -6.24 10.11
N THR A 235 1.95 -6.04 8.91
CA THR A 235 2.42 -4.72 8.44
C THR A 235 1.24 -3.77 8.22
N GLY A 236 0.09 -4.26 7.75
CA GLY A 236 -1.15 -3.47 7.64
C GLY A 236 -1.59 -2.92 9.00
N LEU A 237 -1.69 -3.78 10.02
CA LEU A 237 -2.01 -3.38 11.39
C LEU A 237 -1.00 -2.37 11.96
N GLN A 238 0.30 -2.62 11.78
CA GLN A 238 1.36 -1.70 12.19
C GLN A 238 1.22 -0.35 11.48
N HIS A 239 0.89 -0.34 10.20
CA HIS A 239 0.72 0.89 9.42
C HIS A 239 -0.47 1.71 9.94
N ILE A 240 -1.60 1.07 10.25
CA ILE A 240 -2.76 1.74 10.85
C ILE A 240 -2.37 2.35 12.19
N ARG A 241 -1.79 1.55 13.10
CA ARG A 241 -1.40 1.97 14.45
C ARG A 241 -0.35 3.08 14.42
N ASP A 242 0.78 2.83 13.79
CA ASP A 242 1.97 3.68 13.90
C ASP A 242 1.88 4.88 12.96
N VAL A 243 1.35 4.70 11.75
CA VAL A 243 1.40 5.75 10.73
C VAL A 243 0.10 6.56 10.67
N LYS A 244 -1.07 5.91 10.69
CA LYS A 244 -2.37 6.60 10.58
C LYS A 244 -2.88 7.17 11.91
N LEU A 245 -2.57 6.52 13.03
CA LEU A 245 -3.05 6.93 14.37
C LEU A 245 -1.97 7.60 15.21
N ALA A 246 -0.88 6.91 15.57
CA ALA A 246 0.09 7.40 16.56
C ALA A 246 0.71 8.75 16.17
N ARG A 247 1.04 8.92 14.89
CA ARG A 247 1.58 10.19 14.34
C ARG A 247 0.61 11.37 14.37
N VAL A 248 -0.69 11.09 14.39
CA VAL A 248 -1.75 12.10 14.44
C VAL A 248 -2.06 12.45 15.89
N LEU A 249 -2.13 11.45 16.77
CA LEU A 249 -2.47 11.64 18.18
C LEU A 249 -1.32 12.25 18.98
N ALA A 250 -0.06 11.99 18.59
CA ALA A 250 1.13 12.32 19.38
C ALA A 250 1.02 11.78 20.83
N ASP A 251 1.84 12.30 21.76
CA ASP A 251 1.86 11.83 23.15
C ASP A 251 0.70 12.38 24.00
N ASN A 252 0.06 13.47 23.56
CA ASN A 252 -1.05 14.11 24.25
C ASN A 252 -1.87 14.99 23.29
N PRO A 253 -3.12 15.37 23.66
CA PRO A 253 -4.00 16.16 22.80
C PRO A 253 -3.43 17.52 22.38
N GLN A 254 -2.59 18.16 23.21
CA GLN A 254 -1.99 19.46 22.90
C GLN A 254 -0.96 19.37 21.76
N ASN A 255 -0.32 18.20 21.60
CA ASN A 255 0.68 17.94 20.57
C ASN A 255 0.10 17.25 19.33
N ALA A 256 -1.19 16.93 19.31
CA ALA A 256 -1.85 16.25 18.21
C ALA A 256 -1.67 17.02 16.89
N GLN A 257 -1.48 16.27 15.80
CA GLN A 257 -1.20 16.77 14.46
C GLN A 257 -2.32 16.37 13.49
N PRO A 258 -3.54 16.94 13.61
CA PRO A 258 -4.71 16.50 12.83
C PRO A 258 -4.50 16.61 11.32
N LYS A 259 -3.72 17.59 10.86
CA LYS A 259 -3.39 17.76 9.42
C LYS A 259 -2.41 16.72 8.86
N ARG A 260 -1.87 15.84 9.71
CA ARG A 260 -1.10 14.65 9.26
C ARG A 260 -1.99 13.46 8.97
N ALA A 261 -3.26 13.48 9.42
CA ALA A 261 -4.17 12.38 9.21
C ALA A 261 -4.42 12.14 7.71
N PRO A 262 -4.59 10.89 7.27
CA PRO A 262 -4.92 10.60 5.89
C PRO A 262 -6.28 11.24 5.56
N TYR A 263 -6.35 11.94 4.45
CA TYR A 263 -7.59 12.50 3.91
C TYR A 263 -8.39 13.43 4.86
N TRP A 264 -7.67 14.24 5.64
CA TRP A 264 -8.30 15.20 6.56
C TRP A 264 -9.03 16.35 5.86
N ARG A 265 -8.67 16.67 4.59
CA ARG A 265 -9.29 17.80 3.86
C ARG A 265 -10.71 17.46 3.43
N SER A 266 -10.92 16.20 3.05
CA SER A 266 -12.23 15.63 2.71
C SER A 266 -13.01 15.14 3.94
N VAL A 267 -12.41 15.20 5.14
CA VAL A 267 -13.03 14.72 6.39
C VAL A 267 -13.34 13.21 6.34
N LEU A 268 -12.51 12.44 5.62
CA LEU A 268 -12.69 10.99 5.43
C LEU A 268 -11.75 10.13 6.28
N THR A 269 -10.90 10.76 7.11
CA THR A 269 -9.88 10.09 7.95
C THR A 269 -10.39 8.81 8.62
N PHE A 270 -11.49 8.89 9.38
CA PHE A 270 -11.97 7.75 10.16
C PHE A 270 -12.61 6.67 9.29
N LYS A 271 -13.37 7.05 8.26
CA LYS A 271 -13.95 6.08 7.31
C LYS A 271 -12.85 5.30 6.57
N VAL A 272 -11.75 5.96 6.23
CA VAL A 272 -10.58 5.31 5.61
C VAL A 272 -9.92 4.31 6.57
N ILE A 273 -9.76 4.69 7.84
CA ILE A 273 -9.17 3.81 8.87
C ILE A 273 -10.09 2.61 9.14
N GLU A 274 -11.40 2.83 9.21
CA GLU A 274 -12.42 1.78 9.34
C GLU A 274 -12.34 0.79 8.17
N ALA A 275 -12.37 1.28 6.92
CA ALA A 275 -12.22 0.45 5.74
C ALA A 275 -10.89 -0.34 5.71
N ASN A 276 -9.79 0.23 6.24
CA ASN A 276 -8.55 -0.52 6.38
C ASN A 276 -8.65 -1.66 7.41
N LEU A 277 -9.35 -1.44 8.53
CA LEU A 277 -9.52 -2.46 9.57
C LEU A 277 -10.44 -3.59 9.08
N GLU A 278 -11.56 -3.25 8.47
CA GLU A 278 -12.49 -4.23 7.86
C GLU A 278 -11.77 -5.12 6.83
N ALA A 279 -10.89 -4.53 6.02
CA ALA A 279 -10.09 -5.28 5.05
C ALA A 279 -9.13 -6.30 5.69
N LEU A 280 -8.64 -6.03 6.90
CA LEU A 280 -7.76 -6.94 7.63
C LEU A 280 -8.52 -8.06 8.36
N GLU A 281 -9.84 -7.92 8.55
CA GLU A 281 -10.70 -8.95 9.16
C GLU A 281 -11.13 -10.06 8.18
N THR A 282 -10.92 -9.87 6.88
CA THR A 282 -11.37 -10.77 5.80
C THR A 282 -10.43 -11.95 5.55
#